data_AF-D2B099-F1
#
_entry.id   AF-D2B099-F1
#
_cell.length_a   1.000
_cell.length_b   1.000
_cell.length_c   1.000
_cell.angle_alpha   90.00
_cell.angle_beta   90.00
_cell.angle_gamma   90.00
#
_symmetry.space_group_name_H-M   'P 1'
#
loop_
_entity.id
_entity.type
_entity.pdbx_description
1 polymer ?
#
loop_
_entity_poly.entity_id
_entity_poly.type
_entity_poly.pdbx_seq_one_letter_code
_entity_poly.pdbx_strand_id
1 'polypeptide(L)'
;MSPDNRLTSPISPFRLTWSAPHEGRAWIALGYASWGQYAAAEFGIGRAHAYRRIDIATTADRLLSIAATATGLSPTGDSIALSGRALLDVQDQVEQVAAVLAHLAAQAQRDGRELAEADVAELLRRAISHVRTPPRPRAGDPRVRQGRAMVEELYAVAAEVGRMCLEIAPAYLPEADASDVLALFADEICTDLATVLAYRRYAITSDRRCLAGTL
;
A
#
# COMPACT_ATOMS: atom_id res chain seq x y z
N MET A 1 -18.25 -29.75 -42.77
CA MET A 1 -19.09 -28.79 -42.04
C MET A 1 -18.97 -29.07 -40.55
N SER A 2 -18.10 -28.35 -39.87
CA SER A 2 -18.34 -27.90 -38.49
C SER A 2 -18.93 -26.48 -38.60
N PRO A 3 -19.52 -25.89 -37.54
CA PRO A 3 -19.42 -26.28 -36.13
C PRO A 3 -20.78 -26.38 -35.42
N ASP A 4 -20.84 -27.10 -34.30
CA ASP A 4 -21.71 -26.63 -33.22
C ASP A 4 -20.94 -26.64 -31.90
N ASN A 5 -20.93 -25.45 -31.34
CA ASN A 5 -19.95 -24.88 -30.45
C ASN A 5 -20.44 -25.16 -29.02
N ARG A 6 -20.00 -26.28 -28.43
CA ARG A 6 -20.14 -26.46 -26.98
C ARG A 6 -19.24 -25.44 -26.31
N LEU A 7 -19.82 -24.29 -25.99
CA LEU A 7 -19.31 -23.32 -25.04
C LEU A 7 -19.20 -23.98 -23.67
N THR A 8 -18.18 -24.83 -23.49
CA THR A 8 -17.60 -25.18 -22.20
C THR A 8 -17.00 -23.91 -21.62
N SER A 9 -17.86 -23.05 -21.08
CA SER A 9 -17.42 -21.98 -20.18
C SER A 9 -17.00 -22.65 -18.87
N PRO A 10 -15.75 -22.46 -18.38
CA PRO A 10 -15.32 -22.97 -17.09
C PRO A 10 -15.84 -22.04 -16.00
N ILE A 11 -17.17 -22.02 -15.81
CA ILE A 11 -17.77 -21.38 -14.66
C ILE A 11 -17.47 -22.27 -13.46
N SER A 12 -16.69 -21.77 -12.51
CA SER A 12 -16.37 -22.47 -11.27
C SER A 12 -17.63 -23.10 -10.66
N PRO A 13 -17.61 -24.38 -10.23
CA PRO A 13 -18.76 -25.02 -9.58
C PRO A 13 -19.26 -24.21 -8.36
N PHE A 14 -18.38 -23.41 -7.75
CA PHE A 14 -18.72 -22.52 -6.64
C PHE A 14 -19.66 -21.37 -7.03
N ARG A 15 -19.48 -20.79 -8.24
CA ARG A 15 -20.29 -19.67 -8.75
C ARG A 15 -21.73 -20.10 -9.03
N LEU A 16 -21.91 -21.27 -9.66
CA LEU A 16 -23.23 -21.82 -9.96
C LEU A 16 -24.03 -22.19 -8.72
N THR A 17 -23.36 -22.52 -7.61
CA THR A 17 -24.04 -23.02 -6.41
C THR A 17 -24.68 -21.90 -5.56
N TRP A 18 -24.12 -20.69 -5.56
CA TRP A 18 -24.54 -19.64 -4.61
C TRP A 18 -24.98 -18.31 -5.25
N SER A 19 -24.28 -17.81 -6.28
CA SER A 19 -24.60 -16.49 -6.85
C SER A 19 -25.75 -16.54 -7.84
N ALA A 20 -25.80 -17.54 -8.72
CA ALA A 20 -26.86 -17.66 -9.73
C ALA A 20 -28.28 -17.80 -9.12
N PRO A 21 -28.52 -18.63 -8.08
CA PRO A 21 -29.83 -18.70 -7.43
C PRO A 21 -30.18 -17.41 -6.66
N HIS A 22 -29.17 -16.72 -6.10
CA HIS A 22 -29.35 -15.47 -5.39
C HIS A 22 -29.72 -14.31 -6.34
N GLU A 23 -29.03 -14.20 -7.47
CA GLU A 23 -29.28 -13.15 -8.47
C GLU A 23 -30.61 -13.38 -9.21
N GLY A 24 -30.91 -14.63 -9.54
CA GLY A 24 -32.16 -15.04 -10.20
C GLY A 24 -33.40 -15.05 -9.31
N ARG A 25 -33.27 -14.68 -8.02
CA ARG A 25 -34.37 -14.71 -7.04
C ARG A 25 -35.11 -16.05 -6.96
N ALA A 26 -34.38 -17.16 -7.11
CA ALA A 26 -34.96 -18.50 -7.21
C ALA A 26 -35.83 -18.87 -6.00
N TRP A 27 -35.53 -18.32 -4.82
CA TRP A 27 -36.32 -18.53 -3.60
C TRP A 27 -37.75 -18.00 -3.70
N ILE A 28 -38.02 -16.96 -4.50
CA ILE A 28 -39.38 -16.44 -4.71
C ILE A 28 -40.20 -17.43 -5.52
N ALA A 29 -39.62 -17.97 -6.60
CA ALA A 29 -40.27 -18.97 -7.44
C ALA A 29 -40.56 -20.27 -6.68
N LEU A 30 -39.73 -20.58 -5.67
CA LEU A 30 -39.88 -21.73 -4.78
C LEU A 30 -40.77 -21.43 -3.54
N GLY A 31 -41.36 -20.23 -3.43
CA GLY A 31 -42.33 -19.88 -2.40
C GLY A 31 -41.75 -19.45 -1.05
N TYR A 32 -40.44 -19.18 -0.97
CA TYR A 32 -39.80 -18.68 0.23
C TYR A 32 -39.88 -17.16 0.33
N ALA A 33 -40.10 -16.62 1.53
CA ALA A 33 -40.21 -15.17 1.75
C ALA A 33 -38.85 -14.45 1.71
N SER A 34 -37.74 -15.17 1.87
CA SER A 34 -36.40 -14.60 1.81
C SER A 34 -35.32 -15.61 1.44
N TRP A 35 -34.19 -15.12 0.93
CA TRP A 35 -32.99 -15.92 0.70
C TRP A 35 -32.53 -16.68 1.96
N GLY A 36 -32.59 -16.05 3.13
CA GLY A 36 -32.22 -16.71 4.39
C GLY A 36 -33.11 -17.88 4.75
N GLN A 37 -34.41 -17.81 4.42
CA GLN A 37 -35.35 -18.90 4.64
C GLN A 37 -35.09 -20.06 3.67
N TYR A 38 -34.85 -19.75 2.40
CA TYR A 38 -34.42 -20.72 1.39
C TYR A 38 -33.11 -21.41 1.79
N ALA A 39 -32.11 -20.63 2.23
CA ALA A 39 -30.83 -21.17 2.63
C ALA A 39 -30.91 -22.09 3.86
N ALA A 40 -31.80 -21.75 4.80
CA ALA A 40 -32.07 -22.59 5.96
C ALA A 40 -32.81 -23.87 5.57
N ALA A 41 -33.81 -23.78 4.70
CA ALA A 41 -34.64 -24.91 4.29
C ALA A 41 -33.89 -25.91 3.38
N GLU A 42 -33.15 -25.42 2.39
CA GLU A 42 -32.51 -26.27 1.39
C GLU A 42 -31.10 -26.72 1.79
N PHE A 43 -30.37 -25.91 2.55
CA PHE A 43 -28.95 -26.16 2.85
C PHE A 43 -28.65 -26.24 4.35
N GLY A 44 -29.65 -26.06 5.23
CA GLY A 44 -29.46 -26.14 6.68
C GLY A 44 -28.54 -25.07 7.26
N ILE A 45 -28.29 -23.96 6.55
CA ILE A 45 -27.38 -22.90 7.00
C ILE A 45 -28.13 -21.65 7.46
N GLY A 46 -27.61 -21.01 8.50
CA GLY A 46 -28.15 -19.73 8.97
C GLY A 46 -27.97 -18.59 7.95
N ARG A 47 -28.86 -17.61 8.00
CA ARG A 47 -28.87 -16.42 7.12
C ARG A 47 -27.50 -15.74 6.98
N ALA A 48 -26.79 -15.52 8.09
CA ALA A 48 -25.49 -14.86 8.07
C ALA A 48 -24.43 -15.67 7.30
N HIS A 49 -24.47 -17.00 7.39
CA HIS A 49 -23.57 -17.88 6.64
C HIS A 49 -23.90 -17.87 5.15
N ALA A 50 -25.20 -17.83 4.80
CA ALA A 50 -25.66 -17.76 3.42
C ALA A 50 -25.20 -16.46 2.71
N TYR A 51 -25.34 -15.30 3.35
CA TYR A 51 -24.83 -14.04 2.80
C TYR A 51 -23.31 -14.01 2.72
N ARG A 52 -22.61 -14.52 3.74
CA ARG A 52 -21.14 -14.63 3.70
C ARG A 52 -20.64 -15.45 2.50
N ARG A 53 -21.37 -16.51 2.09
CA ARG A 53 -21.00 -17.28 0.89
C ARG A 53 -21.18 -16.48 -0.41
N ILE A 54 -22.20 -15.62 -0.48
CA ILE A 54 -22.37 -14.69 -1.59
C ILE A 54 -21.20 -13.72 -1.62
N ASP A 55 -20.84 -13.10 -0.49
CA ASP A 55 -19.72 -12.15 -0.42
C ASP A 55 -18.39 -12.77 -0.86
N ILE A 56 -18.13 -14.02 -0.46
CA ILE A 56 -16.96 -14.79 -0.89
C ILE A 56 -17.00 -15.02 -2.41
N ALA A 57 -18.14 -15.45 -2.97
CA ALA A 57 -18.29 -15.70 -4.40
C ALA A 57 -18.12 -14.41 -5.22
N THR A 58 -18.72 -13.31 -4.79
CA THR A 58 -18.60 -12.00 -5.44
C THR A 58 -17.16 -11.49 -5.40
N THR A 59 -16.46 -11.64 -4.28
CA THR A 59 -15.05 -11.24 -4.18
C THR A 59 -14.17 -12.09 -5.09
N ALA A 60 -14.39 -13.41 -5.14
CA ALA A 60 -13.67 -14.30 -6.06
C ALA A 60 -13.87 -13.90 -7.53
N ASP A 61 -15.11 -13.63 -7.94
CA ASP A 61 -15.43 -13.20 -9.31
C ASP A 61 -14.73 -11.88 -9.68
N ARG A 62 -14.70 -10.91 -8.76
CA ARG A 62 -13.99 -9.64 -8.96
C ARG A 62 -12.49 -9.87 -9.17
N LEU A 63 -11.88 -10.70 -8.34
CA LEU A 63 -10.45 -11.01 -8.42
C LEU A 63 -10.08 -11.76 -9.71
N LEU A 64 -10.91 -12.71 -10.16
CA LEU A 64 -10.73 -13.38 -11.46
C LEU A 64 -10.80 -12.39 -12.63
N SER A 65 -11.78 -11.48 -12.60
CA SER A 65 -11.94 -10.44 -13.63
C SER A 65 -10.72 -9.50 -13.71
N ILE A 66 -10.19 -9.10 -12.56
CA ILE A 66 -8.98 -8.29 -12.46
C ILE A 66 -7.76 -9.04 -12.99
N ALA A 67 -7.61 -10.32 -12.63
CA ALA A 67 -6.52 -11.14 -13.12
C ALA A 67 -6.57 -11.33 -14.65
N ALA A 68 -7.76 -11.53 -15.21
CA ALA A 68 -7.95 -11.57 -16.65
C ALA A 68 -7.53 -10.27 -17.35
N THR A 69 -7.89 -9.14 -16.76
CA THR A 69 -7.54 -7.80 -17.27
C THR A 69 -6.03 -7.55 -17.20
N ALA A 70 -5.38 -7.93 -16.10
CA ALA A 70 -3.95 -7.67 -15.87
C ALA A 70 -3.02 -8.56 -16.69
N THR A 71 -3.45 -9.77 -17.04
CA THR A 71 -2.60 -10.78 -17.70
C THR A 71 -3.01 -11.08 -19.14
N GLY A 72 -4.22 -10.67 -19.56
CA GLY A 72 -4.79 -11.02 -20.86
C GLY A 72 -5.28 -12.46 -20.97
N LEU A 73 -5.21 -13.24 -19.89
CA LEU A 73 -5.57 -14.66 -19.83
C LEU A 73 -6.76 -14.86 -18.91
N SER A 74 -7.78 -15.59 -19.36
CA SER A 74 -8.91 -15.93 -18.48
C SER A 74 -8.46 -16.99 -17.47
N PRO A 75 -8.40 -16.70 -16.17
CA PRO A 75 -8.06 -17.71 -15.17
C PRO A 75 -9.26 -18.64 -14.96
N THR A 76 -9.03 -19.95 -14.94
CA THR A 76 -10.06 -20.91 -14.53
C THR A 76 -10.43 -20.70 -13.06
N GLY A 77 -11.67 -20.99 -12.67
CA GLY A 77 -12.17 -20.86 -11.30
C GLY A 77 -11.30 -21.56 -10.23
N ASP A 78 -10.63 -22.65 -10.60
CA ASP A 78 -9.71 -23.40 -9.71
C ASP A 78 -8.39 -22.66 -9.45
N SER A 79 -8.10 -21.60 -10.22
CA SER A 79 -6.93 -20.73 -10.03
C SER A 79 -6.95 -20.02 -8.67
N ILE A 80 -8.13 -19.88 -8.07
CA ILE A 80 -8.33 -19.35 -6.72
C ILE A 80 -8.51 -20.51 -5.75
N ALA A 81 -7.47 -21.33 -5.57
CA ALA A 81 -7.37 -22.25 -4.44
C ALA A 81 -7.14 -21.48 -3.12
N LEU A 82 -7.99 -20.51 -2.81
CA LEU A 82 -7.92 -19.68 -1.60
C LEU A 82 -9.01 -20.09 -0.62
N SER A 83 -8.69 -20.01 0.67
CA SER A 83 -9.71 -20.14 1.71
C SER A 83 -10.72 -18.98 1.63
N GLY A 84 -12.00 -19.26 1.92
CA GLY A 84 -13.03 -18.21 1.98
C GLY A 84 -12.69 -17.07 2.95
N ARG A 85 -11.90 -17.36 4.00
CA ARG A 85 -11.37 -16.34 4.92
C ARG A 85 -10.38 -15.39 4.24
N ALA A 86 -9.48 -15.91 3.41
CA ALA A 86 -8.53 -15.08 2.67
C ALA A 86 -9.23 -14.15 1.67
N LEU A 87 -10.35 -14.58 1.09
CA LEU A 87 -11.18 -13.75 0.22
C LEU A 87 -11.90 -12.65 1.00
N LEU A 88 -12.46 -12.96 2.17
CA LEU A 88 -13.07 -11.95 3.02
C LEU A 88 -12.07 -10.90 3.52
N ASP A 89 -10.85 -11.32 3.89
CA ASP A 89 -9.80 -10.40 4.36
C ASP A 89 -9.41 -9.34 3.30
N VAL A 90 -9.58 -9.64 2.00
CA VAL A 90 -9.23 -8.73 0.89
C VAL A 90 -10.44 -8.09 0.21
N GLN A 91 -11.66 -8.33 0.70
CA GLN A 91 -12.90 -7.84 0.09
C GLN A 91 -12.91 -6.31 -0.08
N ASP A 92 -12.40 -5.58 0.90
CA ASP A 92 -12.32 -4.11 0.87
C ASP A 92 -11.01 -3.58 0.26
N GLN A 93 -10.12 -4.47 -0.19
CA GLN A 93 -8.77 -4.15 -0.69
C GLN A 93 -8.54 -4.66 -2.12
N VAL A 94 -9.61 -4.95 -2.84
CA VAL A 94 -9.56 -5.51 -4.21
C VAL A 94 -8.75 -4.63 -5.17
N GLU A 95 -8.85 -3.30 -5.06
CA GLU A 95 -8.05 -2.36 -5.87
C GLU A 95 -6.55 -2.42 -5.57
N GLN A 96 -6.17 -2.67 -4.31
CA GLN A 96 -4.77 -2.83 -3.93
C GLN A 96 -4.22 -4.16 -4.48
N VAL A 97 -5.03 -5.23 -4.45
CA VAL A 97 -4.69 -6.50 -5.09
C VAL A 97 -4.50 -6.30 -6.60
N ALA A 98 -5.36 -5.52 -7.25
CA ALA A 98 -5.24 -5.18 -8.68
C ALA A 98 -3.92 -4.48 -8.99
N ALA A 99 -3.55 -3.46 -8.20
CA ALA A 99 -2.31 -2.72 -8.39
C ALA A 99 -1.07 -3.62 -8.23
N VAL A 100 -1.05 -4.47 -7.19
CA VAL A 100 0.07 -5.41 -6.97
C VAL A 100 0.14 -6.45 -8.10
N LEU A 101 -1.01 -6.98 -8.54
CA LEU A 101 -1.07 -7.96 -9.61
C LEU A 101 -0.55 -7.37 -10.94
N ALA A 102 -0.98 -6.16 -11.30
CA ALA A 102 -0.50 -5.46 -12.48
C ALA A 102 1.02 -5.24 -12.43
N HIS A 103 1.55 -4.87 -11.27
CA HIS A 103 2.99 -4.71 -11.08
C HIS A 103 3.76 -6.02 -11.30
N LEU A 104 3.27 -7.13 -10.73
CA LEU A 104 3.90 -8.44 -10.87
C LEU A 104 3.81 -8.97 -12.31
N ALA A 105 2.68 -8.78 -12.99
CA ALA A 105 2.50 -9.16 -14.39
C ALA A 105 3.46 -8.37 -15.31
N ALA A 106 3.56 -7.05 -15.12
CA ALA A 106 4.50 -6.21 -15.87
C ALA A 106 5.97 -6.58 -15.61
N GLN A 107 6.30 -7.06 -14.40
CA GLN A 107 7.64 -7.55 -14.08
C GLN A 107 7.94 -8.85 -14.82
N ALA A 108 7.03 -9.82 -14.81
CA ALA A 108 7.22 -11.09 -15.51
C ALA A 108 7.41 -10.89 -17.03
N GLN A 109 6.65 -9.96 -17.63
CA GLN A 109 6.82 -9.60 -19.04
C GLN A 109 8.19 -8.98 -19.34
N ARG A 110 8.69 -8.08 -18.47
CA ARG A 110 10.03 -7.49 -18.60
C ARG A 110 11.14 -8.53 -18.49
N ASP A 111 10.94 -9.55 -17.69
CA ASP A 111 11.87 -10.66 -17.52
C ASP A 111 11.83 -11.66 -18.71
N GLY A 112 11.03 -11.37 -19.75
CA GLY A 112 10.92 -12.18 -20.97
C GLY A 112 10.14 -13.48 -20.77
N ARG A 113 9.39 -13.61 -19.68
CA ARG A 113 8.66 -14.82 -19.34
C ARG A 113 7.29 -14.83 -20.01
N GLU A 114 7.03 -15.87 -20.79
CA GLU A 114 5.69 -16.13 -21.33
C GLU A 114 4.79 -16.60 -20.19
N LEU A 115 3.68 -15.90 -19.97
CA LEU A 115 2.75 -16.22 -18.89
C LEU A 115 1.80 -17.33 -19.34
N ALA A 116 1.78 -18.44 -18.62
CA ALA A 116 0.74 -19.46 -18.74
C ALA A 116 -0.39 -19.22 -17.73
N GLU A 117 -1.52 -19.89 -17.91
CA GLU A 117 -2.66 -19.81 -16.99
C GLU A 117 -2.28 -20.16 -15.53
N ALA A 118 -1.39 -21.15 -15.35
CA ALA A 118 -0.86 -21.51 -14.03
C ALA A 118 -0.05 -20.38 -13.36
N ASP A 119 0.60 -19.52 -14.14
CA ASP A 119 1.33 -18.37 -13.63
C ASP A 119 0.35 -17.29 -13.14
N VAL A 120 -0.80 -17.12 -13.78
CA VAL A 120 -1.84 -16.16 -13.34
C VAL A 120 -2.34 -16.50 -11.93
N ALA A 121 -2.59 -17.79 -11.67
CA ALA A 121 -3.00 -18.27 -10.35
C ALA A 121 -1.94 -17.98 -9.27
N GLU A 122 -0.66 -18.18 -9.59
CA GLU A 122 0.45 -17.89 -8.67
C GLU A 122 0.64 -16.39 -8.45
N LEU A 123 0.54 -15.58 -9.50
CA LEU A 123 0.61 -14.12 -9.42
C LEU A 123 -0.52 -13.56 -8.55
N LEU A 124 -1.74 -14.06 -8.73
CA LEU A 124 -2.90 -13.67 -7.92
C LEU A 124 -2.72 -14.08 -6.45
N ARG A 125 -2.24 -15.30 -6.17
CA ARG A 125 -1.90 -15.75 -4.81
C ARG A 125 -0.84 -14.86 -4.17
N ARG A 126 0.21 -14.51 -4.92
CA ARG A 126 1.26 -13.59 -4.46
C ARG A 126 0.73 -12.19 -4.18
N ALA A 127 -0.11 -11.64 -5.06
CA ALA A 127 -0.71 -10.32 -4.87
C ALA A 127 -1.58 -10.28 -3.60
N ILE A 128 -2.42 -11.29 -3.39
CA ILE A 128 -3.26 -11.41 -2.19
C ILE A 128 -2.41 -11.59 -0.93
N SER A 129 -1.35 -12.41 -0.99
CA SER A 129 -0.41 -12.54 0.13
C SER A 129 0.29 -11.22 0.46
N HIS A 130 0.63 -10.41 -0.55
CA HIS A 130 1.27 -9.11 -0.38
C HIS A 130 0.33 -8.12 0.32
N VAL A 131 -0.95 -8.11 -0.04
CA VAL A 131 -1.95 -7.22 0.57
C VAL A 131 -2.27 -7.66 2.01
N ARG A 132 -2.43 -8.97 2.25
CA ARG A 132 -2.72 -9.50 3.60
C ARG A 132 -1.53 -9.38 4.56
N THR A 133 -0.32 -9.39 4.04
CA THR A 133 0.90 -9.27 4.83
C THR A 133 1.85 -8.36 4.06
N PRO A 134 1.70 -7.02 4.20
CA PRO A 134 2.58 -6.11 3.51
C PRO A 134 4.03 -6.47 3.86
N PRO A 135 4.93 -6.55 2.87
CA PRO A 135 6.32 -6.84 3.16
C PRO A 135 6.79 -5.82 4.20
N ARG A 136 7.43 -6.30 5.27
CA ARG A 136 8.03 -5.41 6.28
C ARG A 136 8.79 -4.32 5.52
N PRO A 137 8.64 -3.03 5.88
CA PRO A 137 9.34 -1.96 5.20
C PRO A 137 10.80 -2.36 5.13
N ARG A 138 11.30 -2.54 3.89
CA ARG A 138 12.68 -2.96 3.66
C ARG A 138 13.54 -2.00 4.48
N ALA A 139 14.42 -2.55 5.31
CA ALA A 139 15.37 -1.74 6.06
C ALA A 139 16.02 -0.80 5.04
N GLY A 140 15.68 0.50 5.11
CA GLY A 140 16.00 1.44 4.04
C GLY A 140 17.49 1.39 3.74
N ASP A 141 17.86 1.66 2.48
CA ASP A 141 19.24 1.59 1.97
C ASP A 141 20.22 2.09 3.06
N PRO A 142 21.18 1.25 3.50
CA PRO A 142 22.16 1.61 4.52
C PRO A 142 22.82 2.96 4.25
N ARG A 143 23.04 3.31 2.97
CA ARG A 143 23.62 4.60 2.56
C ARG A 143 22.66 5.76 2.83
N VAL A 144 21.37 5.59 2.56
CA VAL A 144 20.35 6.61 2.85
C VAL A 144 20.18 6.77 4.36
N ARG A 145 20.29 5.69 5.14
CA ARG A 145 20.27 5.77 6.60
C ARG A 145 21.50 6.48 7.15
N GLN A 146 22.68 6.12 6.64
CA GLN A 146 23.94 6.79 7.00
C GLN A 146 23.89 8.27 6.64
N GLY A 147 23.44 8.62 5.43
CA GLY A 147 23.29 10.01 5.00
C GLY A 147 22.33 10.78 5.91
N ARG A 148 21.18 10.20 6.28
CA ARG A 148 20.27 10.83 7.25
C ARG A 148 20.94 11.02 8.62
N ALA A 149 21.68 10.03 9.11
CA ALA A 149 22.39 10.16 10.39
C ALA A 149 23.44 11.28 10.35
N MET A 150 24.21 11.38 9.26
CA MET A 150 25.18 12.48 9.08
C MET A 150 24.50 13.85 9.02
N VAL A 151 23.36 13.95 8.34
CA VAL A 151 22.57 15.19 8.30
C VAL A 151 22.08 15.58 9.70
N GLU A 152 21.60 14.62 10.50
CA GLU A 152 21.21 14.89 11.89
C GLU A 152 22.39 15.32 12.75
N GLU A 153 23.59 14.76 12.52
CA GLU A 153 24.82 15.18 13.19
C GLU A 153 25.20 16.63 12.83
N LEU A 154 25.07 17.03 11.56
CA LEU A 154 25.29 18.42 11.13
C LEU A 154 24.32 19.38 11.83
N TYR A 155 23.04 19.02 11.95
CA TYR A 155 22.07 19.82 12.70
C TYR A 155 22.39 19.88 14.20
N ALA A 156 22.90 18.79 14.78
CA ALA A 156 23.32 18.78 16.18
C ALA A 156 24.50 19.74 16.44
N VAL A 157 25.50 19.74 15.54
CA VAL A 157 26.62 20.69 15.59
C VAL A 157 26.13 22.13 15.42
N ALA A 158 25.26 22.38 14.44
CA ALA A 158 24.67 23.71 14.23
C ALA A 158 23.90 24.22 15.47
N ALA A 159 23.18 23.34 16.16
CA ALA A 159 22.51 23.68 17.41
C ALA A 159 23.51 24.00 18.53
N GLU A 160 24.65 23.32 18.59
CA GLU A 160 25.70 23.57 19.58
C GLU A 160 26.38 24.92 19.35
N VAL A 161 26.80 25.21 18.12
CA VAL A 161 27.35 26.52 17.77
C VAL A 161 26.31 27.62 18.00
N GLY A 162 25.04 27.37 17.66
CA GLY A 162 23.96 28.31 17.92
C GLY A 162 23.73 28.60 19.41
N ARG A 163 23.96 27.62 20.30
CA ARG A 163 23.92 27.85 21.76
C ARG A 163 25.08 28.73 22.22
N MET A 164 26.30 28.51 21.71
CA MET A 164 27.44 29.40 21.98
C MET A 164 27.14 30.83 21.50
N CYS A 165 26.50 30.97 20.33
CA CYS A 165 26.06 32.28 19.85
C CYS A 165 25.06 32.96 20.78
N LEU A 166 24.20 32.19 21.48
CA LEU A 166 23.25 32.73 22.46
C LEU A 166 23.88 33.13 23.79
N GLU A 167 25.03 32.54 24.14
CA GLU A 167 25.83 33.00 25.29
C GLU A 167 26.47 34.36 25.01
N ILE A 168 26.91 34.59 23.76
CA ILE A 168 27.53 35.85 23.30
C ILE A 168 26.47 36.92 22.98
N ALA A 169 25.42 36.54 22.27
CA ALA A 169 24.33 37.40 21.81
C ALA A 169 22.96 36.79 22.20
N PRO A 170 22.45 37.09 23.40
CA PRO A 170 21.22 36.48 23.94
C PRO A 170 20.00 36.67 23.04
N ALA A 171 19.00 35.79 23.16
CA ALA A 171 17.83 35.77 22.28
C ALA A 171 16.98 37.06 22.26
N TYR A 172 17.02 37.84 23.34
CA TYR A 172 16.33 39.14 23.41
C TYR A 172 17.06 40.25 22.66
N LEU A 173 18.32 40.03 22.27
CA LEU A 173 19.11 41.01 21.53
C LEU A 173 18.61 41.08 20.07
N PRO A 174 18.29 42.29 19.56
CA PRO A 174 17.93 42.48 18.16
C PRO A 174 19.03 41.97 17.21
N GLU A 175 18.64 41.54 16.02
CA GLU A 175 19.57 40.92 15.07
C GLU A 175 20.67 41.87 14.58
N ALA A 176 20.37 43.16 14.45
CA ALA A 176 21.37 44.19 14.10
C ALA A 176 22.45 44.36 15.18
N ASP A 177 22.07 44.31 16.46
CA ASP A 177 23.03 44.40 17.56
C ASP A 177 23.79 43.07 17.73
N ALA A 178 23.10 41.94 17.50
CA ALA A 178 23.72 40.62 17.51
C ALA A 178 24.77 40.45 16.41
N SER A 179 24.57 41.04 15.23
CA SER A 179 25.55 40.95 14.13
C SER A 179 26.88 41.61 14.49
N ASP A 180 26.85 42.75 15.18
CA ASP A 180 28.08 43.47 15.56
C ASP A 180 28.91 42.67 16.57
N VAL A 181 28.25 42.04 17.54
CA VAL A 181 28.92 41.26 18.59
C VAL A 181 29.40 39.89 18.05
N LEU A 182 28.63 39.26 17.16
CA LEU A 182 28.96 37.95 16.60
C LEU A 182 29.97 38.00 15.45
N ALA A 183 30.26 39.17 14.88
CA ALA A 183 31.25 39.31 13.81
C ALA A 183 32.63 38.78 14.22
N LEU A 184 33.08 39.11 15.43
CA LEU A 184 34.37 38.63 15.96
C LEU A 184 34.38 37.11 16.17
N PHE A 185 33.26 36.56 16.65
CA PHE A 185 33.11 35.12 16.86
C PHE A 185 33.10 34.36 15.52
N ALA A 186 32.47 34.92 14.49
CA ALA A 186 32.48 34.35 13.14
C ALA A 186 33.91 34.24 12.59
N ASP A 187 34.71 35.30 12.74
CA ASP A 187 36.13 35.30 12.35
C ASP A 187 36.94 34.26 13.13
N GLU A 188 36.72 34.13 14.44
CA GLU A 188 37.44 33.18 15.30
C GLU A 188 37.20 31.72 14.90
N ILE A 189 35.97 31.37 14.54
CA ILE A 189 35.61 30.02 14.08
C ILE A 189 35.77 29.83 12.56
N CYS A 190 36.38 30.80 11.87
CA CYS A 190 36.64 30.77 10.43
C CYS A 190 35.37 30.52 9.58
N THR A 191 34.25 31.15 9.94
CA THR A 191 32.99 31.06 9.20
C THR A 191 32.44 32.45 8.88
N ASP A 192 31.49 32.56 7.95
CA ASP A 192 30.86 33.85 7.66
C ASP A 192 29.79 34.23 8.70
N LEU A 193 29.58 35.54 8.87
CA LEU A 193 28.61 36.08 9.82
C LEU A 193 27.17 35.63 9.53
N ALA A 194 26.79 35.45 8.25
CA ALA A 194 25.44 35.03 7.91
C ALA A 194 25.16 33.60 8.40
N THR A 195 26.16 32.73 8.32
CA THR A 195 26.15 31.36 8.88
C THR A 195 26.03 31.37 10.41
N VAL A 196 26.78 32.21 11.12
CA VAL A 196 26.65 32.34 12.59
C VAL A 196 25.27 32.84 13.00
N LEU A 197 24.73 33.84 12.29
CA LEU A 197 23.38 34.33 12.54
C LEU A 197 22.32 33.26 12.23
N ALA A 198 22.53 32.42 11.22
CA ALA A 198 21.69 31.27 10.92
C ALA A 198 21.69 30.24 12.06
N TYR A 199 22.86 29.89 12.61
CA TYR A 199 22.97 29.01 13.78
C TYR A 199 22.28 29.61 15.00
N ARG A 200 22.44 30.91 15.27
CA ARG A 200 21.73 31.59 16.36
C ARG A 200 20.21 31.50 16.19
N ARG A 201 19.68 31.82 15.00
CA ARG A 201 18.23 31.70 14.72
C ARG A 201 17.75 30.27 14.90
N TYR A 202 18.53 29.28 14.43
CA TYR A 202 18.20 27.87 14.60
C TYR A 202 18.16 27.45 16.06
N ALA A 203 19.09 27.91 16.91
CA ALA A 203 19.06 27.62 18.34
C ALA A 203 17.85 28.23 19.06
N ILE A 204 17.34 29.37 18.60
CA ILE A 204 16.14 30.01 19.16
C ILE A 204 14.86 29.25 18.74
N THR A 205 14.74 28.90 17.46
CA THR A 205 13.47 28.42 16.88
C THR A 205 13.39 26.91 16.71
N SER A 206 14.52 26.22 16.71
CA SER A 206 14.67 24.83 16.24
C SER A 206 14.16 24.60 14.80
N ASP A 207 13.96 25.66 14.00
CA ASP A 207 13.50 25.55 12.62
C ASP A 207 14.68 25.35 11.67
N ARG A 208 14.78 24.15 11.08
CA ARG A 208 15.84 23.77 10.13
C ARG A 208 15.91 24.68 8.91
N ARG A 209 14.80 25.36 8.55
CA ARG A 209 14.78 26.30 7.42
C ARG A 209 15.68 27.50 7.65
N CYS A 210 16.00 27.84 8.89
CA CYS A 210 16.96 28.89 9.21
C CYS A 210 18.37 28.60 8.69
N LEU A 211 18.71 27.33 8.46
CA LEU A 211 20.01 26.86 7.97
C LEU A 211 20.00 26.57 6.46
N ALA A 212 18.90 26.84 5.76
CA ALA A 212 18.80 26.61 4.33
C ALA A 212 19.81 27.50 3.57
N GLY A 213 20.73 26.86 2.84
CA GLY A 213 21.82 27.56 2.13
C GLY A 213 23.11 27.69 2.95
N THR A 214 23.11 27.23 4.20
CA THR A 214 24.29 27.10 5.06
C THR A 214 24.74 25.63 5.17
N LEU A 215 23.77 24.72 5.33
CA LEU A 215 23.94 23.26 5.26
C LEU A 215 23.25 22.71 4.00
#